data_AF-A0A6J4VM82-F1
#
_entry.id   AF-A0A6J4VM82-F1
#
_cell.length_a   1.000
_cell.length_b   1.000
_cell.length_c   1.000
_cell.angle_alpha   90.00
_cell.angle_beta   90.00
_cell.angle_gamma   90.00
#
_symmetry.space_group_name_H-M   'P 1'
#
loop_
_entity.id
_entity.type
_entity.pdbx_description
1 polymer ?
#
loop_
_entity_poly.entity_id
_entity_poly.type
_entity_poly.pdbx_seq_one_letter_code
_entity_poly.pdbx_strand_id
1 'polypeptide(L)'
;MKWSRLLWLYPSEWRQRYGAEFLAMVEETPATPRAALDVVRGAADAHLRPQLPAEGGKRFPVARAWLRNAAVAFAVQMSLFWVWSFAALLAGWSLGRLAVGNLVLVETRVERGVSASSEANLVVFVAVAVLAATGGTIACERRGRRAAG
;
A
#
# COMPACT_ATOMS: atom_id res chain seq x y z
N MET A 1 -4.16 -14.88 38.55
CA MET A 1 -2.70 -15.16 38.59
C MET A 1 -2.02 -13.96 39.21
N LYS A 2 -1.50 -14.05 40.43
CA LYS A 2 -0.87 -12.89 41.11
C LYS A 2 0.45 -12.56 40.41
N TRP A 3 0.58 -11.36 39.84
CA TRP A 3 1.81 -10.93 39.17
C TRP A 3 2.87 -10.46 40.17
N SER A 4 2.74 -10.87 41.43
CA SER A 4 3.74 -10.71 42.49
C SER A 4 5.09 -11.31 42.13
N ARG A 5 5.17 -12.23 41.16
CA ARG A 5 6.45 -12.71 40.61
C ARG A 5 7.21 -11.63 39.83
N LEU A 6 6.54 -10.61 39.29
CA LEU A 6 7.21 -9.49 38.60
C LEU A 6 8.10 -8.66 39.54
N LEU A 7 7.86 -8.69 40.87
CA LEU A 7 8.74 -8.04 41.85
C LEU A 7 10.19 -8.52 41.73
N TRP A 8 10.41 -9.79 41.37
CA TRP A 8 11.74 -10.35 41.21
C TRP A 8 12.55 -9.70 40.07
N LEU A 9 11.87 -9.04 39.12
CA LEU A 9 12.52 -8.28 38.06
C LEU A 9 13.14 -6.98 38.56
N TYR A 10 12.80 -6.50 39.76
CA TYR A 10 13.39 -5.26 40.30
C TYR A 10 14.67 -5.54 41.09
N PRO A 11 15.66 -4.61 41.13
CA PRO A 11 16.87 -4.73 41.95
C PRO A 11 16.58 -4.96 43.44
N SER A 12 17.51 -5.63 44.16
CA SER A 12 17.33 -5.99 45.58
C SER A 12 17.10 -4.78 46.50
N GLU A 13 17.85 -3.70 46.31
CA GLU A 13 17.72 -2.46 47.10
C GLU A 13 16.35 -1.79 46.92
N TRP A 14 15.82 -1.84 45.70
CA TRP A 14 14.49 -1.30 45.39
C TRP A 14 13.39 -2.13 46.08
N ARG A 15 13.50 -3.46 46.03
CA ARG A 15 12.55 -4.37 46.69
C ARG A 15 12.53 -4.20 48.20
N GLN A 16 13.67 -3.92 48.82
CA GLN A 16 13.75 -3.73 50.27
C GLN A 16 12.98 -2.49 50.75
N ARG A 17 12.90 -1.44 49.92
CA ARG A 17 12.28 -0.15 50.28
C ARG A 17 10.82 -0.04 49.84
N TYR A 18 10.48 -0.53 48.65
CA TYR A 18 9.14 -0.36 48.04
C TYR A 18 8.40 -1.67 47.79
N GLY A 19 9.01 -2.82 48.11
CA GLY A 19 8.44 -4.13 47.81
C GLY A 19 7.12 -4.40 48.51
N ALA A 20 6.96 -3.96 49.76
CA ALA A 20 5.72 -4.13 50.53
C ALA A 20 4.57 -3.29 49.96
N GLU A 21 4.83 -2.03 49.60
CA GLU A 21 3.84 -1.12 49.00
C GLU A 21 3.40 -1.62 47.61
N PHE A 22 4.37 -2.06 46.80
CA PHE A 22 4.07 -2.63 45.49
C PHE A 22 3.27 -3.93 45.58
N LEU A 23 3.55 -4.77 46.59
CA LEU A 23 2.77 -5.99 46.82
C LEU A 23 1.31 -5.65 47.15
N ALA A 24 1.06 -4.68 48.04
CA ALA A 24 -0.28 -4.23 48.38
C ALA A 24 -1.03 -3.70 47.13
N MET A 25 -0.35 -2.89 46.32
CA MET A 25 -0.94 -2.34 45.09
C MET A 25 -1.26 -3.41 44.03
N VAL A 26 -0.42 -4.46 43.94
CA VAL A 26 -0.64 -5.61 43.06
C VAL A 26 -1.77 -6.51 43.54
N GLU A 27 -2.06 -6.54 44.83
CA GLU A 27 -3.21 -7.28 45.37
C GLU A 27 -4.54 -6.58 45.08
N GLU A 28 -4.55 -5.26 45.01
CA GLU A 28 -5.74 -4.46 44.68
C GLU A 28 -5.98 -4.33 43.17
N THR A 29 -4.93 -4.45 42.34
CA THR A 29 -5.04 -4.18 40.90
C THR A 29 -5.26 -5.45 40.08
N PRO A 30 -6.34 -5.54 39.28
CA PRO A 30 -6.53 -6.64 38.34
C PRO A 30 -5.47 -6.59 37.25
N ALA A 31 -4.78 -7.71 37.06
CA ALA A 31 -3.65 -7.73 36.17
C ALA A 31 -4.06 -7.80 34.69
N THR A 32 -3.75 -6.73 33.98
CA THR A 32 -3.95 -6.61 32.53
C THR A 32 -2.62 -6.80 31.79
N PRO A 33 -2.64 -7.28 30.53
CA PRO A 33 -1.41 -7.41 29.73
C PRO A 33 -0.65 -6.09 29.59
N ARG A 34 -1.37 -4.96 29.54
CA ARG A 34 -0.79 -3.61 29.47
C ARG A 34 -0.06 -3.25 30.77
N ALA A 35 -0.65 -3.54 31.93
CA ALA A 35 -0.02 -3.31 33.22
C ALA A 35 1.26 -4.15 33.38
N ALA A 36 1.23 -5.42 32.94
CA ALA A 36 2.40 -6.27 32.96
C ALA A 36 3.57 -5.71 32.14
N LEU A 37 3.29 -5.24 30.91
CA LEU A 37 4.31 -4.62 30.05
C LEU A 37 4.89 -3.34 30.67
N ASP A 38 4.04 -2.55 31.32
CA ASP A 38 4.48 -1.32 32.00
C ASP A 38 5.39 -1.63 33.19
N VAL A 39 5.07 -2.66 33.98
CA VAL A 39 5.92 -3.14 35.09
C VAL A 39 7.26 -3.68 34.59
N VAL A 40 7.27 -4.48 33.52
CA VAL A 40 8.53 -4.98 32.92
C VAL A 40 9.40 -3.83 32.42
N ARG A 41 8.79 -2.81 31.81
CA ARG A 41 9.50 -1.61 31.34
C ARG A 41 10.05 -0.78 32.49
N GLY A 42 9.30 -0.64 33.58
CA GLY A 42 9.74 0.01 34.81
C GLY A 42 10.90 -0.73 35.48
N ALA A 43 10.87 -2.07 35.48
CA ALA A 43 11.96 -2.89 35.98
C ALA A 43 13.23 -2.71 35.13
N ALA A 44 13.11 -2.73 33.80
CA ALA A 44 14.24 -2.50 32.90
C ALA A 44 14.86 -1.11 33.06
N ASP A 45 14.05 -0.06 33.23
CA ASP A 45 14.54 1.30 33.49
C ASP A 45 15.26 1.41 34.84
N ALA A 46 14.75 0.72 35.87
CA ALA A 46 15.38 0.65 37.20
C ALA A 46 16.75 -0.05 37.18
N HIS A 47 16.95 -1.05 36.29
CA HIS A 47 18.25 -1.68 36.06
C HIS A 47 19.20 -0.79 35.26
N LEU A 48 18.71 -0.07 34.26
CA LEU A 48 19.52 0.77 33.38
C LEU A 48 19.95 2.10 34.02
N ARG A 49 19.17 2.61 34.97
CA ARG A 49 19.47 3.85 35.71
C ARG A 49 19.26 3.61 37.21
N PRO A 50 20.25 3.04 37.91
CA PRO A 50 20.23 2.98 39.37
C PRO A 50 20.37 4.42 39.94
N GLN A 51 19.27 5.17 39.94
CA GLN A 51 19.23 6.52 40.50
C GLN A 51 19.01 6.39 42.01
N LEU A 52 20.06 6.65 42.80
CA LEU A 52 19.92 7.22 44.14
C LEU A 52 18.86 8.34 44.08
N PRO A 53 17.92 8.42 45.04
CA PRO A 53 16.86 9.41 44.97
C PRO A 53 17.46 10.81 44.92
N ALA A 54 17.10 11.57 43.89
CA ALA A 54 17.32 13.01 43.91
C ALA A 54 16.51 13.58 45.08
N GLU A 55 17.20 13.86 46.17
CA GLU A 55 16.66 14.65 47.26
C GLU A 55 16.18 16.01 46.70
N GLY A 56 14.98 16.42 47.08
CA GLY A 56 14.65 17.83 47.21
C GLY A 56 14.60 18.70 45.95
N GLY A 57 14.07 18.22 44.82
CA GLY A 57 13.82 19.10 43.68
C GLY A 57 12.47 18.80 43.03
N LYS A 58 11.56 19.79 43.00
CA LYS A 58 10.35 19.77 42.17
C LYS A 58 10.72 19.59 40.70
N ARG A 59 10.94 18.34 40.28
CA ARG A 59 11.21 17.97 38.89
C ARG A 59 9.85 17.75 38.25
N PHE A 60 9.43 18.61 37.33
CA PHE A 60 8.23 18.43 36.50
C PHE A 60 8.30 17.07 35.75
N PRO A 61 7.71 15.97 36.27
CA PRO A 61 7.87 14.64 35.67
C PRO A 61 6.98 14.51 34.42
N VAL A 62 5.89 15.29 34.42
CA VAL A 62 4.90 15.38 33.35
C VAL A 62 5.53 15.83 32.04
N ALA A 63 6.48 16.77 32.08
CA ALA A 63 7.12 17.32 30.88
C ALA A 63 7.99 16.29 30.14
N ARG A 64 8.78 15.49 30.87
CA ARG A 64 9.60 14.41 30.28
C ARG A 64 8.75 13.25 29.77
N ALA A 65 7.68 12.90 30.48
CA ALA A 65 6.73 11.90 30.01
C ALA A 65 6.00 12.37 28.74
N TRP A 66 5.60 13.64 28.67
CA TRP A 66 5.02 14.25 27.48
C TRP A 66 5.98 14.26 26.30
N LEU A 67 7.23 14.67 26.49
CA LEU A 67 8.26 14.65 25.45
C LEU A 67 8.52 13.24 24.90
N ARG A 68 8.60 12.23 25.79
CA ARG A 68 8.76 10.83 25.38
C ARG A 68 7.55 10.33 24.60
N ASN A 69 6.34 10.61 25.07
CA ASN A 69 5.12 10.18 24.38
C ASN A 69 4.94 10.90 23.04
N ALA A 70 5.29 12.19 22.97
CA ALA A 70 5.31 12.97 21.73
C ALA A 70 6.34 12.41 20.73
N ALA A 71 7.54 12.05 21.19
CA ALA A 71 8.55 11.43 20.34
C ALA A 71 8.10 10.06 19.79
N VAL A 72 7.45 9.24 20.62
CA VAL A 72 6.87 7.96 20.17
C VAL A 72 5.72 8.18 19.18
N ALA A 73 4.80 9.11 19.48
CA ALA A 73 3.70 9.45 18.58
C ALA A 73 4.22 9.98 17.24
N PHE A 74 5.27 10.80 17.26
CA PHE A 74 5.93 11.29 16.06
C PHE A 74 6.59 10.17 15.26
N ALA A 75 7.30 9.24 15.92
CA ALA A 75 7.90 8.09 15.25
C ALA A 75 6.86 7.16 14.61
N VAL A 76 5.73 6.93 15.29
CA VAL A 76 4.59 6.16 14.75
C VAL A 76 3.97 6.90 13.56
N GLN A 77 3.69 8.20 13.70
CA GLN A 77 3.12 9.02 12.63
C GLN A 77 4.04 9.07 11.40
N MET A 78 5.35 9.22 11.61
CA MET A 78 6.36 9.20 10.55
C MET A 78 6.37 7.83 9.85
N SER A 79 6.31 6.73 10.61
CA SER A 79 6.27 5.37 10.05
C SER A 79 5.00 5.14 9.22
N LEU A 80 3.83 5.56 9.71
CA LEU A 80 2.57 5.50 8.98
C LEU A 80 2.62 6.33 7.70
N PHE A 81 3.23 7.52 7.75
CA PHE A 81 3.42 8.38 6.58
C PHE A 81 4.27 7.69 5.52
N TRP A 82 5.38 7.05 5.89
CA TRP A 82 6.22 6.32 4.96
C TRP A 82 5.50 5.13 4.31
N VAL A 83 4.75 4.36 5.10
CA VAL A 83 3.94 3.24 4.57
C VAL A 83 2.90 3.75 3.58
N TRP A 84 2.19 4.83 3.92
CA TRP A 84 1.16 5.41 3.05
C TRP A 84 1.75 6.01 1.77
N SER A 85 2.86 6.75 1.88
CA SER A 85 3.58 7.31 0.75
C SER A 85 4.07 6.21 -0.20
N PHE A 86 4.65 5.14 0.34
CA PHE A 86 5.11 4.02 -0.47
C PHE A 86 3.95 3.27 -1.14
N ALA A 87 2.84 3.05 -0.44
CA ALA A 87 1.63 2.47 -1.02
C ALA A 87 1.05 3.35 -2.15
N ALA A 88 1.06 4.67 -1.98
CA ALA A 88 0.62 5.62 -3.01
C ALA A 88 1.54 5.59 -4.25
N LEU A 89 2.86 5.48 -4.06
CA LEU A 89 3.81 5.32 -5.16
C LEU A 89 3.57 4.01 -5.92
N LEU A 90 3.36 2.90 -5.21
CA LEU A 90 3.04 1.61 -5.83
C LEU A 90 1.70 1.63 -6.56
N ALA A 91 0.69 2.29 -5.99
CA ALA A 91 -0.63 2.45 -6.62
C ALA A 91 -0.56 3.36 -7.85
N GLY A 92 0.22 4.44 -7.79
CA GLY A 92 0.48 5.30 -8.95
C GLY A 92 1.20 4.54 -10.07
N TRP A 93 2.16 3.69 -9.72
CA TRP A 93 2.88 2.86 -10.68
C TRP A 93 1.99 1.80 -11.33
N SER A 94 1.08 1.17 -10.57
CA SER A 94 0.12 0.21 -11.11
C SER A 94 -0.93 0.87 -12.00
N LEU A 95 -1.45 2.04 -11.62
CA LEU A 95 -2.35 2.83 -12.45
C LEU A 95 -1.67 3.29 -13.75
N GLY A 96 -0.42 3.73 -13.69
CA GLY A 96 0.38 4.07 -14.87
C GLY A 96 0.54 2.89 -15.83
N ARG A 97 0.79 1.68 -15.30
CA ARG A 97 0.88 0.46 -16.11
C ARG A 97 -0.43 0.11 -16.82
N LEU A 98 -1.57 0.28 -16.14
CA LEU A 98 -2.89 0.03 -16.74
C LEU A 98 -3.21 1.06 -17.83
N ALA A 99 -2.85 2.33 -17.63
CA ALA A 99 -3.04 3.39 -18.62
C ALA A 99 -2.18 3.16 -19.88
N VAL A 100 -0.90 2.83 -19.71
CA VAL A 100 0.00 2.51 -20.83
C VAL A 100 -0.47 1.25 -21.56
N GLY A 101 -0.88 0.21 -20.82
CA GLY A 101 -1.44 -1.01 -21.43
C GLY A 101 -2.69 -0.74 -22.26
N ASN A 102 -3.62 0.10 -21.75
CA ASN A 102 -4.81 0.48 -22.50
C ASN A 102 -4.49 1.29 -23.76
N LEU A 103 -3.54 2.22 -23.69
CA LEU A 103 -3.10 3.00 -24.86
C LEU A 103 -2.55 2.09 -25.96
N VAL A 104 -1.69 1.13 -25.63
CA VAL A 104 -1.15 0.16 -26.59
C VAL A 104 -2.25 -0.74 -27.19
N LEU A 105 -3.23 -1.15 -26.38
CA LEU A 105 -4.37 -1.93 -26.88
C LEU A 105 -5.28 -1.12 -27.82
N VAL A 106 -5.42 0.20 -27.60
CA VAL A 106 -6.15 1.10 -28.49
C VAL A 106 -5.40 1.28 -29.80
N GLU A 107 -4.09 1.58 -29.74
CA GLU A 107 -3.22 1.73 -30.91
C GLU A 107 -3.32 0.50 -31.83
N THR A 108 -3.13 -0.70 -31.28
CA THR A 108 -3.19 -1.96 -32.04
C THR A 108 -4.59 -2.31 -32.54
N ARG A 109 -5.65 -1.80 -31.91
CA ARG A 109 -7.03 -1.95 -32.41
C ARG A 109 -7.30 -1.00 -33.57
N VAL A 110 -6.77 0.22 -33.52
CA VAL A 110 -6.88 1.20 -34.61
C VAL A 110 -6.13 0.70 -35.85
N GLU A 111 -4.89 0.24 -35.70
CA GLU A 111 -4.10 -0.29 -36.83
C GLU A 111 -4.79 -1.49 -37.51
N ARG A 112 -5.33 -2.44 -36.73
CA ARG A 112 -6.10 -3.57 -37.27
C ARG A 112 -7.39 -3.14 -37.95
N GLY A 113 -8.07 -2.13 -37.42
CA GLY A 113 -9.27 -1.57 -38.05
C GLY A 113 -8.96 -0.90 -39.39
N VAL A 114 -7.88 -0.14 -39.46
CA VAL A 114 -7.41 0.51 -40.71
C VAL A 114 -7.01 -0.55 -41.74
N SER A 115 -6.23 -1.57 -41.35
CA SER A 115 -5.85 -2.68 -42.22
C SER A 115 -7.06 -3.42 -42.77
N ALA A 116 -8.02 -3.79 -41.92
CA ALA A 116 -9.24 -4.50 -42.33
C ALA A 116 -10.10 -3.67 -43.32
N SER A 117 -10.19 -2.35 -43.11
CA SER A 117 -10.91 -1.48 -44.04
C SER A 117 -10.19 -1.31 -45.40
N SER A 118 -8.86 -1.31 -45.40
CA SER A 118 -8.07 -1.24 -46.63
C SER A 118 -8.20 -2.51 -47.47
N GLU A 119 -8.22 -3.68 -46.83
CA GLU A 119 -8.48 -4.97 -47.50
C GLU A 119 -9.91 -5.02 -48.06
N ALA A 120 -10.91 -4.59 -47.29
CA ALA A 120 -12.30 -4.53 -47.75
C ALA A 120 -12.48 -3.61 -48.97
N ASN A 121 -11.87 -2.42 -48.94
CA ASN A 121 -11.91 -1.48 -50.05
C ASN A 121 -11.21 -2.04 -51.31
N LEU A 122 -10.09 -2.74 -51.14
CA LEU A 122 -9.38 -3.39 -52.24
C LEU A 122 -10.23 -4.50 -52.88
N VAL A 123 -10.88 -5.34 -52.08
CA VAL A 123 -11.81 -6.38 -52.56
C VAL A 123 -12.98 -5.77 -53.35
N VAL A 124 -13.60 -4.70 -52.82
CA VAL A 124 -14.69 -4.00 -53.51
C VAL A 124 -14.21 -3.42 -54.84
N PHE A 125 -13.04 -2.78 -54.87
CA PHE A 125 -12.49 -2.18 -56.08
C PHE A 125 -12.19 -3.24 -57.15
N VAL A 126 -11.59 -4.37 -56.76
CA VAL A 126 -11.33 -5.50 -57.65
C VAL A 126 -12.63 -6.09 -58.19
N ALA A 127 -13.64 -6.29 -57.35
CA ALA A 127 -14.93 -6.83 -57.77
C ALA A 127 -15.63 -5.93 -58.80
N VAL A 128 -15.61 -4.61 -58.58
CA VAL A 128 -16.16 -3.62 -59.54
C VAL A 128 -15.38 -3.65 -60.86
N ALA A 129 -14.06 -3.71 -60.82
CA ALA A 129 -13.24 -3.78 -62.03
C ALA A 129 -13.51 -5.06 -62.84
N VAL A 130 -13.65 -6.21 -62.19
CA VAL A 130 -14.00 -7.47 -62.84
C VAL A 130 -15.39 -7.41 -63.50
N LEU A 131 -16.38 -6.87 -62.79
CA LEU A 131 -17.75 -6.69 -63.32
C LEU A 131 -17.77 -5.73 -64.52
N ALA A 132 -17.00 -4.65 -64.49
CA ALA A 132 -16.88 -3.74 -65.61
C ALA A 132 -16.22 -4.41 -66.83
N ALA A 133 -15.17 -5.21 -66.61
CA ALA A 133 -14.49 -5.93 -67.68
C ALA A 133 -15.38 -7.01 -68.31
N THR A 134 -16.11 -7.79 -67.50
CA THR A 134 -17.05 -8.80 -68.01
C THR A 134 -18.32 -8.21 -68.62
N GLY A 135 -18.82 -7.08 -68.10
CA GLY A 135 -19.91 -6.34 -68.73
C GLY A 135 -19.51 -5.78 -70.11
N GLY A 136 -18.28 -5.29 -70.24
CA GLY A 136 -17.71 -4.80 -71.50
C GLY A 136 -17.57 -5.89 -72.57
N THR A 137 -17.16 -7.10 -72.20
CA THR A 137 -17.04 -8.23 -73.14
C THR A 137 -18.42 -8.70 -73.63
N ILE A 138 -19.41 -8.80 -72.74
CA ILE A 138 -20.79 -9.17 -73.11
C ILE A 138 -21.43 -8.12 -74.03
N ALA A 139 -21.13 -6.83 -73.81
CA ALA A 139 -21.61 -5.75 -74.67
C ALA A 139 -20.98 -5.77 -76.08
N CYS A 140 -19.68 -6.07 -76.18
CA CYS A 140 -19.00 -6.23 -77.47
C CYS A 140 -19.55 -7.44 -78.24
N GLU A 141 -19.82 -8.55 -77.57
CA GLU A 141 -20.35 -9.75 -78.21
C GLU A 141 -21.78 -9.56 -78.77
N ARG A 142 -22.64 -8.80 -78.07
CA ARG A 142 -23.97 -8.43 -78.57
C ARG A 142 -23.91 -7.49 -79.76
N ARG A 143 -22.96 -6.56 -79.81
CA ARG A 143 -22.79 -5.62 -80.93
C ARG A 143 -22.28 -6.35 -82.18
N GLY A 144 -21.35 -7.31 -82.04
CA GLY A 144 -20.91 -8.16 -83.14
C GLY A 144 -22.02 -9.00 -83.75
N ARG A 145 -22.90 -9.58 -82.92
CA ARG A 145 -24.07 -10.34 -83.40
C ARG A 145 -25.12 -9.50 -84.14
N ARG A 146 -25.28 -8.21 -83.79
CA ARG A 146 -26.20 -7.30 -84.51
C ARG A 146 -25.64 -6.75 -85.81
N ALA A 147 -24.32 -6.78 -86.02
CA ALA A 147 -23.70 -6.34 -87.26
C ALA A 147 -23.59 -7.46 -88.32
N ALA A 148 -23.84 -8.71 -87.93
CA ALA A 148 -23.70 -9.90 -88.76
C ALA A 148 -25.04 -10.51 -89.24
N GLY A 149 -26.18 -9.89 -88.91
CA GLY A 149 -27.52 -10.26 -89.40
C GLY A 149 -28.21 -9.03 -89.96
#